data_AF-A0A956XXG9-F1
#
_entry.id   AF-A0A956XXG9-F1
#
_cell.length_a   1.000
_cell.length_b   1.000
_cell.length_c   1.000
_cell.angle_alpha   90.00
_cell.angle_beta   90.00
_cell.angle_gamma   90.00
#
_symmetry.space_group_name_H-M   'P 1'
#
loop_
_entity.id
_entity.type
_entity.pdbx_description
1 polymer ?
#
loop_
_entity_poly.entity_id
_entity_poly.type
_entity_poly.pdbx_seq_one_letter_code
_entity_poly.pdbx_strand_id
1 'polypeptide(L)' 'AGDCYHAAVVLGRIRGWSLQESLRFASGAAAIKVQHIGARGGLPTYDEVMQFLAEKS' A
#
# COMPACT_ATOMS: atom_id res chain seq x y z
N ALA A 1 4.32 9.71 -1.99
CA ALA A 1 3.80 8.74 -0.99
C ALA A 1 2.28 8.88 -0.84
N GLY A 2 1.75 10.12 -0.79
CA GLY A 2 0.31 10.39 -0.74
C GLY A 2 -0.51 9.77 -1.88
N ASP A 3 -0.10 9.90 -3.14
CA ASP A 3 -0.88 9.35 -4.27
C ASP A 3 -1.01 7.82 -4.22
N CYS A 4 0.08 7.14 -3.86
CA CYS A 4 0.09 5.69 -3.65
C CYS A 4 -0.82 5.27 -2.47
N TYR A 5 -0.78 6.04 -1.37
CA TYR A 5 -1.66 5.82 -0.23
C TYR A 5 -3.14 5.95 -0.61
N HIS A 6 -3.52 7.05 -1.27
CA HIS A 6 -4.90 7.26 -1.69
C HIS A 6 -5.37 6.23 -2.70
N ALA A 7 -4.53 5.87 -3.69
CA ALA A 7 -4.84 4.82 -4.65
C ALA A 7 -5.07 3.46 -3.96
N ALA A 8 -4.25 3.14 -2.96
CA ALA A 8 -4.38 1.91 -2.17
C ALA A 8 -5.64 1.90 -1.28
N VAL A 9 -6.07 3.05 -0.75
CA VAL A 9 -7.37 3.17 -0.05
C VAL A 9 -8.53 2.93 -1.03
N VAL A 10 -8.50 3.56 -2.21
CA VAL A 10 -9.54 3.39 -3.24
C VAL A 10 -9.64 1.92 -3.67
N LEU A 11 -8.50 1.26 -3.87
CA LEU A 11 -8.46 -0.18 -4.15
C LEU A 11 -9.17 -1.00 -3.07
N GLY A 12 -8.87 -0.73 -1.79
CA GLY A 12 -9.51 -1.42 -0.68
C GLY A 12 -11.02 -1.23 -0.63
N ARG A 13 -11.51 -0.03 -0.94
CA ARG A 13 -12.95 0.24 -1.04
C ARG A 13 -13.60 -0.51 -2.21
N ILE A 14 -12.96 -0.55 -3.38
CA ILE A 14 -13.43 -1.33 -4.54
C ILE A 14 -13.48 -2.83 -4.23
N ARG A 15 -12.54 -3.34 -3.42
CA ARG A 15 -12.50 -4.74 -2.97
C ARG A 15 -13.44 -5.07 -1.81
N GLY A 16 -14.23 -4.11 -1.31
CA GLY A 16 -15.16 -4.31 -0.21
C GLY A 16 -14.50 -4.47 1.16
N TRP A 17 -13.23 -4.09 1.30
CA TRP A 17 -12.54 -4.13 2.58
C TRP A 17 -13.12 -3.12 3.57
N SER A 18 -12.99 -3.44 4.86
CA SER A 18 -13.22 -2.46 5.92
C SER A 18 -12.28 -1.26 5.76
N LEU A 19 -12.65 -0.15 6.38
CA LEU A 19 -11.79 1.03 6.40
C LEU A 19 -10.43 0.71 7.03
N GLN A 20 -10.42 -0.08 8.10
CA GLN A 20 -9.20 -0.47 8.79
C GLN A 20 -8.26 -1.30 7.91
N GLU A 21 -8.79 -2.30 7.20
CA GLU A 21 -8.01 -3.10 6.24
C GLU A 21 -7.46 -2.24 5.10
N SER A 22 -8.29 -1.32 4.57
CA SER A 22 -7.88 -0.39 3.51
C SER A 22 -6.74 0.52 3.96
N LEU A 23 -6.82 1.07 5.17
CA LEU A 23 -5.79 1.93 5.75
C LEU A 23 -4.50 1.15 6.05
N ARG A 24 -4.61 -0.10 6.53
CA ARG A 24 -3.46 -0.99 6.77
C ARG A 24 -2.71 -1.27 5.46
N PHE A 25 -3.44 -1.63 4.40
CA PHE A 25 -2.86 -1.87 3.08
C PHE A 25 -2.22 -0.59 2.51
N ALA A 26 -2.91 0.54 2.58
CA ALA A 26 -2.40 1.82 2.11
C ALA A 26 -1.12 2.28 2.83
N SER A 27 -1.05 2.04 4.14
CA SER A 27 0.15 2.33 4.94
C SER A 27 1.33 1.48 4.51
N GLY A 28 1.11 0.18 4.28
CA GLY A 28 2.14 -0.73 3.74
C GLY A 28 2.63 -0.30 2.36
N ALA A 29 1.71 0.04 1.45
CA ALA A 29 2.05 0.51 0.11
C ALA A 29 2.88 1.81 0.13
N ALA A 30 2.49 2.78 0.97
CA ALA A 30 3.22 4.01 1.15
C ALA A 30 4.62 3.78 1.77
N ALA A 31 4.72 2.86 2.74
CA ALA A 31 5.98 2.50 3.40
C ALA A 31 6.98 1.86 2.42
N ILE A 32 6.53 1.00 1.51
CA ILE A 32 7.41 0.43 0.46
C ILE A 32 7.83 1.52 -0.53
N LYS A 33 6.89 2.41 -0.91
CA LYS A 33 7.17 3.49 -1.85
C LYS A 33 8.22 4.48 -1.34
N VAL A 34 8.35 4.70 -0.03
CA VAL A 34 9.38 5.60 0.52
C VAL A 34 10.76 4.94 0.64
N GLN A 35 10.84 3.61 0.59
CA GLN A 35 12.11 2.87 0.61
C GLN A 35 12.84 2.89 -0.75
N HIS A 36 12.16 3.27 -1.84
CA HIS A 36 12.74 3.35 -3.17
C HIS A 36 13.07 4.80 -3.56
N ILE A 37 14.30 5.06 -3.99
CA ILE A 37 14.75 6.36 -4.51
C ILE A 37 14.29 6.51 -5.96
N GLY A 38 13.23 7.30 -6.18
CA GLY A 38 12.71 7.64 -7.50
C GLY A 38 11.19 7.86 -7.51
N ALA A 39 10.71 8.77 -8.36
CA ALA A 39 9.27 9.08 -8.47
C ALA A 39 8.48 8.05 -9.30
N ARG A 40 9.16 7.28 -10.17
CA ARG A 40 8.54 6.36 -11.14
C ARG A 40 8.86 4.86 -10.91
N GLY A 41 9.96 4.54 -10.22
CA GLY A 41 10.28 3.16 -9.81
C GLY A 41 10.01 3.00 -8.32
N GLY A 42 8.91 2.36 -7.94
CA GLY A 42 8.59 2.15 -6.52
C GLY A 42 7.10 2.16 -6.17
N LEU A 43 6.19 2.04 -7.15
CA LEU A 43 4.82 1.61 -6.84
C LEU A 43 4.86 0.11 -6.55
N PRO A 44 4.52 -0.31 -5.33
CA PRO A 44 4.53 -1.72 -4.99
C PRO A 44 3.34 -2.43 -5.64
N THR A 45 3.55 -3.68 -5.98
CA THR A 45 2.52 -4.64 -6.36
C THR A 45 1.70 -5.05 -5.14
N TYR A 46 0.52 -5.63 -5.37
CA TYR A 46 -0.32 -6.15 -4.29
C TYR A 46 0.43 -7.17 -3.42
N ASP A 47 1.15 -8.10 -4.05
CA ASP A 47 1.87 -9.16 -3.34
C ASP A 47 3.02 -8.63 -2.51
N GLU A 48 3.77 -7.63 -3.00
CA GLU A 48 4.83 -6.97 -2.22
C GLU A 48 4.27 -6.27 -0.97
N VAL A 49 3.10 -5.63 -1.08
CA VAL A 49 2.43 -5.02 0.09
C VAL A 49 1.98 -6.09 1.07
N MET A 50 1.39 -7.19 0.60
CA MET A 50 0.92 -8.27 1.46
C MET A 50 2.08 -8.98 2.16
N GLN A 51 3.18 -9.24 1.45
CA GLN A 51 4.40 -9.80 2.04
C GLN A 51 4.98 -8.87 3.10
N PHE A 52 5.11 -7.57 2.80
CA PHE A 52 5.58 -6.57 3.76
C PHE A 52 4.72 -6.51 5.02
N LEU A 53 3.40 -6.62 4.89
CA LEU A 53 2.49 -6.63 6.04
C LEU A 53 2.56 -7.94 6.84
N ALA A 54 2.84 -9.07 6.18
CA ALA A 54 3.02 -10.36 6.84
C ALA A 54 4.32 -10.41 7.65
N GLU A 55 5.42 -9.85 7.13
CA GLU A 55 6.71 -9.75 7.82
C GLU A 55 6.69 -8.80 9.03
N LYS A 56 5.69 -7.91 9.12
CA LYS A 56 5.51 -6.91 10.19
C LYS A 56 4.39 -7.26 11.17
N SER A 57 3.82 -8.48 11.11
CA SER A 57 2.74 -8.94 12.01
C SER A 57 3.26 -9.73 13.21
#